data_AF-A0A2T2RTE8-F1
#
_entry.id   AF-A0A2T2RTE8-F1
#
_cell.length_a   1.000
_cell.length_b   1.000
_cell.length_c   1.000
_cell.angle_alpha   90.00
_cell.angle_beta   90.00
_cell.angle_gamma   90.00
#
_symmetry.space_group_name_H-M   'P 1'
#
loop_
_entity.id
_entity.type
_entity.pdbx_description
1 polymer ?
#
loop_
_entity_poly.entity_id
_entity_poly.type
_entity_poly.pdbx_seq_one_letter_code
_entity_poly.pdbx_strand_id
1 'polypeptide(L)'
;MAQTEDLEISSAKVSYLADLDLFVFEQQVNGVVGKTLPEAKGKLDGAPVLGYIFPTTLNPADVGFGATGGMVALAVTSHPDFDDTPMRDENNDSNYDNDGQVLHSHWVVLVRDERVPGKLSVKETQLDVSGVLPPTSSEMPIYLDSPSLAVITDQDTLKVLVPAPRVSQKKNFNFDAITAYMEVNTSSSDKPMLGVHKVYSVCSGDLSLPYTVEKK
;
A
#
# COMPACT_ATOMS: atom_id res chain seq x y z
N MET A 1 -15.03 -0.26 -9.78
CA MET A 1 -14.09 -0.64 -10.85
C MET A 1 -14.24 -2.13 -11.19
N ALA A 2 -14.16 -2.50 -12.48
CA ALA A 2 -14.31 -3.88 -12.95
C ALA A 2 -13.17 -4.79 -12.48
N GLN A 3 -13.41 -6.11 -12.43
CA GLN A 3 -12.36 -7.10 -12.20
C GLN A 3 -11.67 -7.41 -13.54
N THR A 4 -10.35 -7.45 -13.54
CA THR A 4 -9.50 -7.71 -14.72
C THR A 4 -8.37 -8.67 -14.33
N GLU A 5 -7.77 -9.35 -15.30
CA GLU A 5 -6.61 -10.23 -15.08
C GLU A 5 -5.39 -9.47 -14.52
N ASP A 6 -5.29 -8.16 -14.80
CA ASP A 6 -4.27 -7.24 -14.27
C ASP A 6 -4.29 -7.11 -12.74
N LEU A 7 -5.37 -7.56 -12.10
CA LEU A 7 -5.60 -7.52 -10.65
C LEU A 7 -5.72 -8.92 -10.04
N GLU A 8 -5.61 -9.98 -10.83
CA GLU A 8 -5.66 -11.36 -10.32
C GLU A 8 -4.25 -11.85 -10.02
N ILE A 9 -3.96 -12.13 -8.76
CA ILE A 9 -2.62 -12.53 -8.31
C ILE A 9 -2.34 -13.97 -8.74
N SER A 10 -1.21 -14.17 -9.40
CA SER A 10 -0.70 -15.50 -9.77
C SER A 10 0.32 -16.02 -8.76
N SER A 11 1.15 -15.13 -8.18
CA SER A 11 2.09 -15.47 -7.12
C SER A 11 2.55 -14.25 -6.32
N ALA A 12 3.08 -14.50 -5.12
CA ALA A 12 3.70 -13.49 -4.28
C ALA A 12 4.94 -14.05 -3.58
N LYS A 13 5.96 -13.21 -3.41
CA LYS A 13 7.25 -13.59 -2.83
C LYS A 13 7.90 -12.39 -2.16
N VAL A 14 8.57 -12.64 -1.03
CA VAL A 14 9.50 -11.66 -0.44
C VAL A 14 10.86 -12.33 -0.30
N SER A 15 11.89 -11.75 -0.93
CA SER A 15 13.27 -12.23 -0.83
C SER A 15 14.13 -11.23 -0.06
N TYR A 16 15.01 -11.72 0.82
CA TYR A 16 16.06 -10.92 1.44
C TYR A 16 17.40 -11.18 0.74
N LEU A 17 17.98 -10.13 0.15
CA LEU A 17 19.29 -10.10 -0.48
C LEU A 17 20.33 -9.66 0.55
N ALA A 18 21.11 -10.60 1.07
CA ALA A 18 21.98 -10.35 2.23
C ALA A 18 23.20 -9.46 1.91
N ASP A 19 23.68 -9.50 0.67
CA ASP A 19 24.79 -8.69 0.17
C ASP A 19 24.42 -7.21 -0.01
N LEU A 20 23.15 -6.93 -0.29
CA LEU A 20 22.61 -5.58 -0.46
C LEU A 20 21.88 -5.04 0.78
N ASP A 21 21.68 -5.88 1.80
CA ASP A 21 20.83 -5.61 2.96
C ASP A 21 19.44 -5.08 2.56
N LEU A 22 18.79 -5.79 1.64
CA LEU A 22 17.62 -5.34 0.90
C LEU A 22 16.55 -6.44 0.83
N PHE A 23 15.29 -6.08 1.07
CA PHE A 23 14.14 -6.92 0.72
C PHE A 23 13.62 -6.57 -0.66
N VAL A 24 13.24 -7.61 -1.41
CA VAL A 24 12.50 -7.50 -2.67
C VAL A 24 11.13 -8.11 -2.43
N PHE A 25 10.11 -7.25 -2.33
CA PHE A 25 8.72 -7.65 -2.36
C PHE A 25 8.31 -7.81 -3.82
N GLU A 26 7.79 -8.98 -4.19
CA GLU A 26 7.42 -9.31 -5.56
C GLU A 26 5.99 -9.87 -5.58
N GLN A 27 5.18 -9.34 -6.48
CA GLN A 27 3.81 -9.78 -6.74
C GLN A 27 3.61 -9.91 -8.25
N GLN A 28 3.11 -11.06 -8.68
CA GLN A 28 2.80 -11.33 -10.08
C GLN A 28 1.28 -11.41 -10.27
N VAL A 29 0.80 -10.95 -11.41
CA VAL A 29 -0.62 -11.02 -11.81
C VAL A 29 -0.81 -11.87 -13.06
N ASN A 30 -2.05 -12.21 -13.40
CA ASN A 30 -2.37 -12.93 -14.64
C ASN A 30 -2.28 -12.03 -15.89
N GLY A 31 -2.50 -10.72 -15.70
CA GLY A 31 -2.44 -9.69 -16.76
C GLY A 31 -1.16 -8.84 -16.71
N VAL A 32 -1.32 -7.52 -16.78
CA VAL A 32 -0.20 -6.56 -16.77
C VAL A 32 -0.36 -5.58 -15.60
N VAL A 33 0.69 -5.45 -14.78
CA VAL A 33 0.70 -4.53 -13.64
C VAL A 33 0.56 -3.08 -14.13
N GLY A 34 -0.35 -2.33 -13.50
CA GLY A 34 -0.58 -0.91 -13.82
C GLY A 34 -1.31 -0.66 -15.13
N LYS A 35 -1.80 -1.70 -15.82
CA LYS A 35 -2.64 -1.52 -17.02
C LYS A 35 -4.08 -1.14 -16.66
N THR A 36 -4.62 -1.73 -15.60
CA THR A 36 -5.88 -1.29 -15.00
C THR A 36 -5.55 -0.22 -13.97
N LEU A 37 -6.00 1.01 -14.19
CA LEU A 37 -5.83 2.16 -13.27
C LEU A 37 -7.19 2.81 -12.97
N PRO A 38 -7.34 3.47 -11.82
CA PRO A 38 -8.57 4.19 -11.50
C PRO A 38 -8.77 5.43 -12.37
N GLU A 39 -10.01 5.62 -12.80
CA GLU A 39 -10.45 6.86 -13.43
C GLU A 39 -10.63 7.93 -12.35
N ALA A 40 -10.08 9.12 -12.58
CA ALA A 40 -10.20 10.24 -11.65
C ALA A 40 -11.66 10.65 -11.44
N LYS A 41 -12.01 10.93 -10.18
CA LYS A 41 -13.30 11.50 -9.78
C LYS A 41 -13.31 13.04 -9.89
N GLY A 42 -12.13 13.66 -9.88
CA GLY A 42 -11.90 15.11 -9.90
C GLY A 42 -12.00 15.78 -8.53
N LYS A 43 -12.00 15.01 -7.43
CA LYS A 43 -12.03 15.52 -6.05
C LYS A 43 -11.61 14.46 -5.03
N LEU A 44 -11.10 14.91 -3.88
CA LEU A 44 -10.67 14.05 -2.79
C LEU A 44 -11.79 13.17 -2.22
N ASP A 45 -12.99 13.71 -2.01
CA ASP A 45 -14.09 12.94 -1.43
C ASP A 45 -14.64 11.88 -2.40
N GLY A 46 -14.41 10.63 -2.05
CA GLY A 46 -14.60 9.42 -2.86
C GLY A 46 -13.58 9.26 -3.98
N ALA A 47 -12.40 9.87 -3.86
CA ALA A 47 -11.26 9.57 -4.71
C ALA A 47 -10.99 8.06 -4.74
N PRO A 48 -10.86 7.46 -5.93
CA PRO A 48 -10.56 6.05 -6.08
C PRO A 48 -9.07 5.80 -5.85
N VAL A 49 -8.76 4.75 -5.11
CA VAL A 49 -7.40 4.27 -4.90
C VAL A 49 -7.35 2.79 -5.29
N LEU A 50 -6.42 2.43 -6.18
CA LEU A 50 -6.17 1.04 -6.54
C LEU A 50 -4.84 0.62 -5.92
N GLY A 51 -4.79 -0.56 -5.30
CA GLY A 51 -3.60 -1.02 -4.58
C GLY A 51 -3.20 -2.46 -4.87
N TYR A 52 -1.89 -2.67 -5.03
CA TYR A 52 -1.18 -3.95 -4.89
C TYR A 52 -0.53 -3.96 -3.50
N ILE A 53 -1.00 -4.80 -2.60
CA ILE A 53 -0.74 -4.64 -1.17
C ILE A 53 -0.13 -5.92 -0.63
N PHE A 54 0.90 -5.80 0.20
CA PHE A 54 1.53 -6.88 0.95
C PHE A 54 1.24 -6.71 2.44
N PRO A 55 0.17 -7.30 2.97
CA PRO A 55 -0.05 -7.36 4.41
C PRO A 55 1.02 -8.22 5.08
N THR A 56 1.48 -7.79 6.25
CA THR A 56 2.59 -8.42 6.97
C THR A 56 2.29 -8.58 8.46
N THR A 57 3.11 -9.39 9.13
CA THR A 57 3.14 -9.47 10.60
C THR A 57 4.17 -8.53 11.24
N LEU A 58 4.68 -7.54 10.49
CA LEU A 58 5.53 -6.50 11.07
C LEU A 58 4.70 -5.65 12.05
N ASN A 59 5.38 -5.13 13.08
CA ASN A 59 4.74 -4.17 13.98
C ASN A 59 4.79 -2.77 13.33
N PRO A 60 3.82 -1.89 13.62
CA PRO A 60 3.86 -0.51 13.11
C PRO A 60 5.17 0.22 13.43
N ALA A 61 5.75 -0.02 14.61
CA ALA A 61 7.05 0.53 15.00
C ALA A 61 8.23 0.04 14.15
N ASP A 62 8.12 -1.15 13.52
CA ASP A 62 9.19 -1.67 12.68
C ASP A 62 9.35 -0.83 11.39
N VAL A 63 8.30 -0.15 10.95
CA VAL A 63 8.25 0.71 9.75
C VAL A 63 8.17 2.21 10.07
N GLY A 64 8.38 2.60 11.34
CA GLY A 64 8.46 3.99 11.76
C GLY A 64 7.17 4.62 12.26
N PHE A 65 6.05 3.89 12.30
CA PHE A 65 4.84 4.38 12.97
C PHE A 65 4.94 4.30 14.50
N GLY A 66 4.16 5.13 15.18
CA GLY A 66 3.91 5.00 16.61
C GLY A 66 3.29 3.63 16.96
N ALA A 67 3.56 3.17 18.18
CA ALA A 67 3.02 1.90 18.66
C ALA A 67 1.48 1.90 18.62
N THR A 68 0.91 1.00 17.82
CA THR A 68 -0.52 0.95 17.59
C THR A 68 -0.94 -0.48 17.21
N GLY A 69 -2.20 -0.85 17.46
CA GLY A 69 -2.74 -2.13 16.99
C GLY A 69 -3.18 -2.05 15.52
N GLY A 70 -2.95 -3.11 14.76
CA GLY A 70 -3.33 -3.23 13.35
C GLY A 70 -2.31 -4.05 12.57
N MET A 71 -2.63 -4.34 11.31
CA MET A 71 -1.78 -5.10 10.41
C MET A 71 -0.98 -4.13 9.52
N VAL A 72 0.35 -4.18 9.59
CA VAL A 72 1.19 -3.35 8.70
C VAL A 72 1.14 -3.92 7.30
N ALA A 73 0.94 -3.07 6.31
CA ALA A 73 0.98 -3.45 4.91
C ALA A 73 1.84 -2.49 4.10
N LEU A 74 2.63 -3.04 3.17
CA LEU A 74 3.26 -2.28 2.10
C LEU A 74 2.26 -2.20 0.95
N ALA A 75 1.79 -1.00 0.62
CA ALA A 75 0.84 -0.78 -0.46
C ALA A 75 1.54 -0.08 -1.61
N VAL A 76 1.43 -0.61 -2.83
CA VAL A 76 1.75 0.12 -4.06
C VAL A 76 0.44 0.58 -4.66
N THR A 77 0.21 1.89 -4.74
CA THR A 77 -1.08 2.46 -5.11
C THR A 77 -0.99 3.40 -6.29
N SER A 78 -2.16 3.60 -6.93
CA SER A 78 -2.44 4.67 -7.88
C SER A 78 -3.74 5.33 -7.46
N HIS A 79 -3.72 6.66 -7.35
CA HIS A 79 -4.81 7.55 -6.96
C HIS A 79 -4.72 8.92 -7.67
N PRO A 80 -5.37 9.11 -8.82
CA PRO A 80 -5.19 10.30 -9.65
C PRO A 80 -5.79 11.60 -9.08
N ASP A 81 -6.48 11.55 -7.94
CA ASP A 81 -7.24 12.68 -7.39
C ASP A 81 -6.56 13.42 -6.24
N PHE A 82 -5.41 12.93 -5.77
CA PHE A 82 -4.61 13.61 -4.75
C PHE A 82 -3.15 13.15 -4.83
N ASP A 83 -2.26 14.04 -4.44
CA ASP A 83 -0.83 13.75 -4.28
C ASP A 83 -0.51 13.68 -2.79
N ASP A 84 -0.01 12.53 -2.34
CA ASP A 84 0.47 12.31 -0.98
C ASP A 84 1.99 12.08 -0.93
N THR A 85 2.67 12.44 -2.03
CA THR A 85 4.11 12.47 -2.24
C THR A 85 4.62 13.83 -2.76
N PRO A 86 4.17 14.99 -2.25
CA PRO A 86 4.38 16.31 -2.90
C PRO A 86 5.86 16.76 -3.03
N MET A 87 6.81 15.99 -2.51
CA MET A 87 8.25 16.22 -2.69
C MET A 87 8.85 15.40 -3.85
N ARG A 88 8.07 14.61 -4.57
CA ARG A 88 8.51 13.73 -5.65
C ARG A 88 7.82 14.07 -6.97
N ASP A 89 8.63 13.93 -8.02
CA ASP A 89 8.24 14.04 -9.42
C ASP A 89 8.31 12.61 -9.98
N GLU A 90 7.25 11.84 -9.78
CA GLU A 90 7.23 10.37 -9.99
C GLU A 90 7.21 10.00 -11.47
N ASN A 91 6.68 10.88 -12.32
CA ASN A 91 6.70 10.73 -13.77
C ASN A 91 7.86 11.48 -14.46
N ASN A 92 8.63 12.27 -13.71
CA ASN A 92 9.78 13.05 -14.17
C ASN A 92 9.41 14.15 -15.21
N ASP A 93 8.24 14.78 -15.08
CA ASP A 93 7.76 15.91 -15.91
C ASP A 93 7.98 17.28 -15.26
N SER A 94 8.59 17.32 -14.08
CA SER A 94 8.84 18.48 -13.22
C SER A 94 7.58 19.11 -12.60
N ASN A 95 6.46 18.38 -12.55
CA ASN A 95 5.21 18.79 -11.91
C ASN A 95 4.83 17.85 -10.75
N TYR A 96 5.41 18.11 -9.58
CA TYR A 96 5.20 17.41 -8.31
C TYR A 96 3.75 17.35 -7.77
N ASP A 97 2.78 17.97 -8.46
CA ASP A 97 1.38 18.02 -8.04
C ASP A 97 0.47 17.07 -8.87
N ASN A 98 1.02 16.30 -9.83
CA ASN A 98 0.23 15.45 -10.74
C ASN A 98 0.59 13.96 -10.71
N ASP A 99 1.34 13.51 -9.71
CA ASP A 99 1.98 12.20 -9.74
C ASP A 99 1.15 11.07 -9.17
N GLY A 100 0.03 11.37 -8.50
CA GLY A 100 -0.84 10.36 -7.89
C GLY A 100 -1.31 9.25 -8.84
N GLN A 101 -1.27 9.44 -10.16
CA GLN A 101 -1.60 8.37 -11.12
C GLN A 101 -0.48 7.32 -11.27
N VAL A 102 0.78 7.69 -11.03
CA VAL A 102 1.94 6.78 -11.09
C VAL A 102 1.86 5.79 -9.93
N LEU A 103 2.34 4.57 -10.14
CA LEU A 103 2.40 3.58 -9.07
C LEU A 103 3.54 3.92 -8.10
N HIS A 104 3.19 4.23 -6.86
CA HIS A 104 4.14 4.52 -5.80
C HIS A 104 3.76 3.80 -4.50
N SER A 105 4.64 3.83 -3.51
CA SER A 105 4.57 2.97 -2.34
C SER A 105 4.24 3.69 -1.04
N HIS A 106 3.45 3.04 -0.19
CA HIS A 106 3.17 3.46 1.17
C HIS A 106 3.37 2.32 2.16
N TRP A 107 3.72 2.69 3.39
CA TRP A 107 3.36 1.88 4.54
C TRP A 107 2.01 2.33 5.06
N VAL A 108 1.16 1.38 5.41
CA VAL A 108 -0.13 1.65 6.06
C VAL A 108 -0.37 0.70 7.21
N VAL A 109 -1.25 1.10 8.15
CA VAL A 109 -1.79 0.21 9.17
C VAL A 109 -3.24 -0.11 8.83
N LEU A 110 -3.51 -1.37 8.46
CA LEU A 110 -4.86 -1.86 8.19
C LEU A 110 -5.54 -2.33 9.46
N VAL A 111 -6.83 -2.02 9.58
CA VAL A 111 -7.72 -2.49 10.65
C VAL A 111 -9.01 -3.06 10.06
N ARG A 112 -9.64 -3.96 10.80
CA ARG A 112 -10.97 -4.47 10.44
C ARG A 112 -12.01 -3.37 10.60
N ASP A 113 -12.85 -3.18 9.59
CA ASP A 113 -13.82 -2.09 9.55
C ASP A 113 -15.11 -2.49 8.82
N GLU A 114 -16.17 -2.77 9.59
CA GLU A 114 -17.46 -3.20 9.03
C GLU A 114 -18.25 -2.08 8.34
N ARG A 115 -17.74 -0.83 8.36
CA ARG A 115 -18.36 0.31 7.64
C ARG A 115 -18.25 0.18 6.12
N VAL A 116 -17.32 -0.65 5.63
CA VAL A 116 -17.08 -0.85 4.19
C VAL A 116 -17.17 -2.32 3.78
N PRO A 117 -17.57 -2.62 2.53
CA PRO A 117 -17.81 -4.00 2.10
C PRO A 117 -16.58 -4.91 2.16
N GLY A 118 -15.38 -4.35 1.93
CA GLY A 118 -14.12 -5.09 2.01
C GLY A 118 -13.64 -5.36 3.44
N LYS A 119 -14.36 -4.86 4.45
CA LYS A 119 -14.13 -5.08 5.88
C LYS A 119 -12.75 -4.66 6.40
N LEU A 120 -12.05 -3.82 5.66
CA LEU A 120 -10.73 -3.30 6.00
C LEU A 120 -10.69 -1.80 5.71
N SER A 121 -9.94 -1.05 6.52
CA SER A 121 -9.64 0.35 6.27
C SER A 121 -8.23 0.68 6.77
N VAL A 122 -7.67 1.78 6.27
CA VAL A 122 -6.46 2.34 6.88
C VAL A 122 -6.87 3.00 8.18
N LYS A 123 -6.12 2.69 9.24
CA LYS A 123 -6.39 3.15 10.58
C LYS A 123 -6.33 4.68 10.66
N GLU A 124 -7.38 5.28 11.18
CA GLU A 124 -7.46 6.72 11.43
C GLU A 124 -6.62 7.11 12.66
N THR A 125 -6.00 8.28 12.62
CA THR A 125 -5.27 8.89 13.73
C THR A 125 -6.13 9.95 14.43
N GLN A 126 -5.71 10.38 15.61
CA GLN A 126 -6.20 11.67 16.14
C GLN A 126 -5.58 12.80 15.32
N LEU A 127 -6.22 13.97 15.25
CA LEU A 127 -5.75 15.12 14.44
C LEU A 127 -4.37 15.68 14.87
N ASP A 128 -3.92 15.39 16.09
CA ASP A 128 -2.58 15.74 16.59
C ASP A 128 -1.70 14.49 16.63
N VAL A 129 -0.85 14.32 15.62
CA VAL A 129 -0.01 13.12 15.39
C VAL A 129 1.48 13.37 15.62
N SER A 130 1.85 14.44 16.34
CA SER A 130 3.25 14.78 16.59
C SER A 130 4.02 13.57 17.17
N GLY A 131 4.90 12.97 16.36
CA GLY A 131 5.72 11.80 16.73
C GLY A 131 5.08 10.41 16.53
N VAL A 132 3.87 10.34 15.94
CA VAL A 132 3.15 9.08 15.65
C VAL A 132 3.33 8.63 14.20
N LEU A 133 3.57 9.56 13.28
CA LEU A 133 3.76 9.28 11.85
C LEU A 133 5.19 9.60 11.42
N PRO A 134 5.73 8.89 10.41
CA PRO A 134 7.02 9.24 9.81
C PRO A 134 7.00 10.61 9.12
N PRO A 135 8.16 11.23 8.89
CA PRO A 135 8.25 12.55 8.26
C PRO A 135 7.67 12.64 6.84
N THR A 136 7.43 11.50 6.19
CA THR A 136 6.90 11.37 4.82
C THR A 136 5.40 11.05 4.79
N SER A 137 4.69 11.17 5.92
CA SER A 137 3.24 10.98 5.98
C SER A 137 2.45 12.13 5.35
N SER A 138 1.33 11.80 4.69
CA SER A 138 0.36 12.77 4.18
C SER A 138 -0.31 13.61 5.29
N GLU A 139 -0.95 14.73 4.92
CA GLU A 139 -1.78 15.53 5.85
C GLU A 139 -3.09 14.83 6.26
N MET A 140 -3.41 13.67 5.67
CA MET A 140 -4.61 12.91 6.04
C MET A 140 -4.42 12.29 7.44
N PRO A 141 -5.42 12.40 8.35
CA PRO A 141 -5.37 11.82 9.69
C PRO A 141 -5.53 10.28 9.68
N ILE A 142 -4.59 9.59 9.05
CA ILE A 142 -4.51 8.13 8.93
C ILE A 142 -3.05 7.66 9.09
N TYR A 143 -2.87 6.41 9.49
CA TYR A 143 -1.56 5.76 9.51
C TYR A 143 -1.12 5.41 8.08
N LEU A 144 -0.58 6.41 7.40
CA LEU A 144 -0.02 6.32 6.06
C LEU A 144 1.33 7.03 6.04
N ASP A 145 2.33 6.36 5.49
CA ASP A 145 3.66 6.90 5.21
C ASP A 145 3.97 6.68 3.75
N SER A 146 4.51 7.67 3.05
CA SER A 146 4.84 7.60 1.62
C SER A 146 6.36 7.61 1.41
N PRO A 147 7.08 6.55 1.80
CA PRO A 147 8.52 6.50 1.65
C PRO A 147 8.89 6.39 0.17
N SER A 148 10.02 6.99 -0.21
CA SER A 148 10.58 6.85 -1.57
C SER A 148 11.24 5.48 -1.77
N LEU A 149 10.44 4.41 -1.81
CA LEU A 149 10.89 3.06 -2.17
C LEU A 149 10.79 2.89 -3.68
N ALA A 150 11.76 2.18 -4.26
CA ALA A 150 11.75 1.95 -5.69
C ALA A 150 10.65 0.93 -6.04
N VAL A 151 9.68 1.38 -6.84
CA VAL A 151 8.65 0.55 -7.46
C VAL A 151 9.09 0.24 -8.89
N ILE A 152 9.13 -1.04 -9.23
CA ILE A 152 9.55 -1.53 -10.56
C ILE A 152 8.43 -2.40 -11.10
N THR A 153 7.94 -2.08 -12.29
CA THR A 153 6.97 -2.90 -13.01
C THR A 153 7.61 -3.45 -14.28
N ASP A 154 7.38 -4.73 -14.55
CA ASP A 154 7.78 -5.40 -15.78
C ASP A 154 6.71 -6.41 -16.16
N GLN A 155 5.90 -6.07 -17.17
CA GLN A 155 4.76 -6.86 -17.63
C GLN A 155 3.82 -7.25 -16.48
N ASP A 156 3.82 -8.53 -16.11
CA ASP A 156 2.97 -9.13 -15.09
C ASP A 156 3.54 -9.02 -13.67
N THR A 157 4.74 -8.46 -13.52
CA THR A 157 5.50 -8.49 -12.28
C THR A 157 5.66 -7.09 -11.68
N LEU A 158 5.28 -6.95 -10.41
CA LEU A 158 5.54 -5.80 -9.56
C LEU A 158 6.66 -6.14 -8.58
N LYS A 159 7.64 -5.25 -8.42
CA LYS A 159 8.68 -5.34 -7.39
C LYS A 159 8.80 -4.04 -6.60
N VAL A 160 8.99 -4.18 -5.30
CA VAL A 160 9.35 -3.06 -4.42
C VAL A 160 10.65 -3.37 -3.69
N LEU A 161 11.61 -2.44 -3.78
CA LEU A 161 12.91 -2.57 -3.13
C LEU A 161 12.88 -1.85 -1.78
N VAL A 162 13.02 -2.62 -0.70
CA VAL A 162 12.91 -2.12 0.68
C VAL A 162 14.21 -2.36 1.43
N PRO A 163 15.03 -1.32 1.70
CA PRO A 163 16.24 -1.47 2.51
C PRO A 163 15.90 -2.04 3.89
N ALA A 164 16.67 -3.01 4.38
CA ALA A 164 16.36 -3.67 5.65
C ALA A 164 16.28 -2.74 6.87
N PRO A 165 17.05 -1.62 6.95
CA PRO A 165 16.84 -0.62 7.99
C PRO A 165 15.44 0.02 8.00
N ARG A 166 14.73 0.04 6.86
CA ARG A 166 13.36 0.60 6.75
C ARG A 166 12.29 -0.29 7.38
N VAL A 167 12.63 -1.53 7.73
CA VAL A 167 11.79 -2.46 8.49
C VAL A 167 12.50 -2.87 9.79
N SER A 168 13.30 -1.97 10.38
CA SER A 168 14.01 -2.18 11.64
C SER A 168 14.83 -3.47 11.69
N GLN A 169 15.43 -3.86 10.56
CA GLN A 169 16.21 -5.09 10.42
C GLN A 169 15.43 -6.39 10.74
N LYS A 170 14.09 -6.36 10.67
CA LYS A 170 13.24 -7.53 10.86
C LYS A 170 13.28 -8.41 9.61
N LYS A 171 14.13 -9.44 9.65
CA LYS A 171 14.36 -10.37 8.54
C LYS A 171 13.36 -11.53 8.47
N ASN A 172 12.63 -11.76 9.55
CA ASN A 172 11.63 -12.81 9.65
C ASN A 172 10.28 -12.17 9.96
N PHE A 173 9.37 -12.27 9.01
CA PHE A 173 7.96 -11.95 9.17
C PHE A 173 7.16 -12.80 8.18
N ASN A 174 5.88 -12.92 8.48
CA ASN A 174 4.91 -13.53 7.59
C ASN A 174 4.22 -12.45 6.75
N PHE A 175 3.78 -12.83 5.56
CA PHE A 175 3.08 -11.92 4.66
C PHE A 175 2.04 -12.63 3.80
N ASP A 176 1.23 -11.81 3.15
CA ASP A 176 0.33 -12.17 2.06
C ASP A 176 0.45 -11.16 0.91
N ALA A 177 -0.32 -11.35 -0.15
CA ALA A 177 -0.52 -10.33 -1.16
C ALA A 177 -2.01 -10.21 -1.51
N ILE A 178 -2.48 -8.98 -1.67
CA ILE A 178 -3.84 -8.68 -2.09
C ILE A 178 -3.83 -7.60 -3.17
N THR A 179 -4.87 -7.59 -3.99
CA THR A 179 -5.22 -6.46 -4.85
C THR A 179 -6.57 -5.92 -4.43
N ALA A 180 -6.68 -4.60 -4.31
CA ALA A 180 -7.89 -4.00 -3.77
C ALA A 180 -8.21 -2.64 -4.39
N TYR A 181 -9.51 -2.36 -4.48
CA TYR A 181 -10.06 -1.04 -4.72
C TYR A 181 -10.48 -0.44 -3.38
N MET A 182 -9.97 0.77 -3.13
CA MET A 182 -10.24 1.58 -1.96
C MET A 182 -10.83 2.92 -2.40
N GLU A 183 -11.48 3.59 -1.45
CA GLU A 183 -12.11 4.88 -1.69
C GLU A 183 -11.84 5.80 -0.49
N VAL A 184 -11.45 7.04 -0.78
CA VAL A 184 -11.29 8.09 0.23
C VAL A 184 -12.67 8.61 0.63
N ASN A 185 -12.91 8.93 1.89
CA ASN A 185 -14.14 9.58 2.33
C ASN A 185 -13.81 10.70 3.32
N THR A 186 -14.27 11.91 3.00
CA THR A 186 -14.09 13.09 3.85
C THR A 186 -15.42 13.72 4.25
N SER A 187 -16.54 13.18 3.76
CA SER A 187 -17.88 13.77 3.93
C SER A 187 -18.80 13.02 4.89
N SER A 188 -18.55 11.73 5.19
CA SER A 188 -19.41 10.92 6.05
C SER A 188 -18.68 10.32 7.25
N SER A 189 -19.22 10.49 8.45
CA SER A 189 -18.71 9.82 9.66
C SER A 189 -18.95 8.31 9.68
N ASP A 190 -19.90 7.83 8.88
CA ASP A 190 -20.29 6.41 8.85
C ASP A 190 -19.36 5.57 7.95
N LYS A 191 -18.31 6.17 7.40
CA LYS A 191 -17.29 5.53 6.58
C LYS A 191 -15.90 5.90 7.10
N PRO A 192 -14.90 5.02 6.96
CA PRO A 192 -13.51 5.36 7.22
C PRO A 192 -13.00 6.39 6.23
N MET A 193 -11.96 7.13 6.60
CA MET A 193 -11.27 8.04 5.69
C MET A 193 -10.69 7.34 4.45
N LEU A 194 -10.12 6.15 4.58
CA LEU A 194 -9.67 5.34 3.44
C LEU A 194 -10.09 3.89 3.65
N GLY A 195 -11.14 3.47 2.94
CA GLY A 195 -11.78 2.17 3.12
C GLY A 195 -11.57 1.22 1.95
N VAL A 196 -11.36 -0.06 2.23
CA VAL A 196 -11.35 -1.13 1.22
C VAL A 196 -12.78 -1.45 0.82
N HIS A 197 -13.12 -1.12 -0.42
CA HIS A 197 -14.47 -1.32 -0.97
C HIS A 197 -14.58 -2.66 -1.72
N LYS A 198 -13.50 -3.12 -2.34
CA LYS A 198 -13.45 -4.42 -3.02
C LYS A 198 -12.06 -5.01 -2.94
N VAL A 199 -11.97 -6.28 -2.58
CA VAL A 199 -10.76 -7.10 -2.74
C VAL A 199 -10.93 -7.91 -4.04
N TYR A 200 -9.98 -7.82 -4.95
CA TYR A 200 -10.02 -8.52 -6.23
C TYR A 200 -9.40 -9.90 -6.13
N SER A 201 -8.24 -9.98 -5.48
CA SER A 201 -7.51 -11.23 -5.32
C SER A 201 -6.78 -11.22 -3.98
N VAL A 202 -6.65 -12.41 -3.40
CA VAL A 202 -5.84 -12.69 -2.21
C VAL A 202 -4.99 -13.90 -2.56
N CYS A 203 -3.67 -13.77 -2.47
CA CYS A 203 -2.75 -14.82 -2.89
C CYS A 203 -2.95 -16.12 -2.10
N SER A 204 -3.16 -16.04 -0.78
CA SER A 204 -3.50 -17.19 0.06
C SER A 204 -4.95 -17.67 -0.07
N GLY A 205 -5.83 -16.85 -0.63
CA GLY A 205 -7.28 -17.06 -0.68
C GLY A 205 -8.06 -16.62 0.57
N ASP A 206 -7.42 -16.48 1.73
CA ASP A 206 -8.10 -16.17 3.00
C ASP A 206 -7.45 -15.08 3.87
N LEU A 207 -6.33 -14.50 3.41
CA LEU A 207 -5.55 -13.50 4.13
C LEU A 207 -4.99 -14.03 5.46
N SER A 208 -4.62 -15.31 5.51
CA SER A 208 -3.96 -15.93 6.67
C SER A 208 -2.48 -15.56 6.84
N LEU A 209 -1.88 -14.85 5.87
CA LEU A 209 -0.46 -14.50 5.82
C LEU A 209 0.46 -15.74 5.90
N PRO A 210 0.28 -16.76 5.04
CA PRO A 210 0.99 -18.03 5.17
C PRO A 210 2.45 -17.96 4.70
N TYR A 211 2.82 -16.95 3.92
CA TYR A 211 4.13 -16.88 3.29
C TYR A 211 5.18 -16.32 4.24
N THR A 212 6.44 -16.68 4.01
CA THR A 212 7.60 -16.27 4.83
C THR A 212 8.70 -15.72 3.93
N VAL A 213 9.52 -14.83 4.48
CA VAL A 213 10.66 -14.25 3.76
C VAL A 213 11.66 -15.35 3.37
N GLU A 214 11.99 -15.41 2.09
CA GLU A 214 13.04 -16.27 1.58
C GLU A 214 14.40 -15.58 1.66
N LYS A 215 15.41 -16.27 2.16
CA LYS A 215 16.79 -15.79 2.09
C LYS A 215 17.42 -16.21 0.76
N LYS A 216 17.97 -15.24 0.02
CA LYS A 216 18.79 -15.51 -1.17
C LYS A 216 20.27 -15.27 -0.87
#